data_AF-A0AAE0VZ52-F1
#
_entry.id   AF-A0AAE0VZ52-F1
#
_cell.length_a   1.000
_cell.length_b   1.000
_cell.length_c   1.000
_cell.angle_alpha   90.00
_cell.angle_beta   90.00
_cell.angle_gamma   90.00
#
_symmetry.space_group_name_H-M   'P 1'
#
loop_
_entity.id
_entity.type
_entity.pdbx_description
1 polymer ?
#
loop_
_entity_poly.entity_id
_entity_poly.type
_entity_poly.pdbx_seq_one_letter_code
_entity_poly.pdbx_strand_id
1 'polypeptide(L)'
;MATQKKMSLETERYVDQVQNEWPKTGRHILAQFDTETIVVYQAFRPEIATFATENGKFGGSYYNFSRMSWIKTNFLWMMYRSGWATKSGQDKILAIRITLEGFDEILKTSWEAQSRKGQKQSDKGDLVRLQWDPDHCPCGNKESRRAIQLGLRGEILRKFNENWIRDIIDITDFVKEQHVLVVQNDIKSLRTPKERVYIPSDQELIHHIRLGDGDDNDDHKTAPNYLASDDIESNESGVATRSRETEIGDKVRMLTLNSNECCEYENKVAYGEGDNSVSKSQVILCLGGAFNPVHTRHVQALVIAKRWLEDNTNYEVVAGRLAAAPDGYVKGKMSKKNQKCMKAEHRIRLCELTCQDYNEWLQPFPKPVGSAFECGMKTKDDLEHNKNCKDLQIAVIIGADRAINRRGHAKWHREFSHITLCIGRQGETGHVICKFEEDKKAGKVKHSNFFVVPDELDNVSSTAIRSVLKELDGAKSADEKSKIVECLAKDGFINSSSAEYILSMEDDLYLS
;
A
#
# COMPACT_ATOMS: atom_id res chain seq x y z
N MET A 1 -14.81 -45.19 -7.24
CA MET A 1 -14.89 -43.75 -7.60
C MET A 1 -13.49 -43.34 -7.99
N ALA A 2 -13.27 -42.92 -9.23
CA ALA A 2 -11.97 -42.42 -9.65
C ALA A 2 -11.65 -41.16 -8.82
N THR A 3 -10.57 -41.18 -8.05
CA THR A 3 -10.06 -40.01 -7.34
C THR A 3 -9.76 -38.95 -8.39
N GLN A 4 -10.66 -37.97 -8.51
CA GLN A 4 -10.49 -36.85 -9.43
C GLN A 4 -9.20 -36.14 -9.01
N LYS A 5 -8.18 -36.19 -9.88
CA LYS A 5 -6.87 -35.59 -9.59
C LYS A 5 -7.09 -34.11 -9.37
N LYS A 6 -6.92 -33.65 -8.13
CA LYS A 6 -6.99 -32.24 -7.75
C LYS A 6 -6.05 -31.45 -8.66
N MET A 7 -6.51 -30.33 -9.18
CA MET A 7 -5.76 -29.46 -10.08
C MET A 7 -4.38 -29.16 -9.49
N SER A 8 -3.36 -29.24 -10.35
CA SER A 8 -2.08 -28.59 -10.10
C SER A 8 -2.09 -27.24 -10.83
N LEU A 9 -1.82 -26.16 -10.11
CA LEU A 9 -1.58 -24.85 -10.72
C LEU A 9 -0.22 -24.91 -11.42
N GLU A 10 -0.17 -24.57 -12.70
CA GLU A 10 1.11 -24.59 -13.43
C GLU A 10 1.78 -23.25 -13.21
N THR A 11 3.08 -23.24 -12.92
CA THR A 11 3.81 -22.01 -12.63
C THR A 11 5.03 -21.85 -13.51
N GLU A 12 5.26 -20.62 -13.95
CA GLU A 12 6.37 -20.21 -14.80
C GLU A 12 7.02 -18.96 -14.18
N ARG A 13 8.31 -18.72 -14.43
CA ARG A 13 8.96 -17.52 -13.90
C ARG A 13 8.28 -16.29 -14.45
N TYR A 14 7.97 -15.34 -13.57
CA TYR A 14 7.29 -14.10 -13.93
C TYR A 14 8.02 -13.36 -15.07
N VAL A 15 9.35 -13.29 -14.99
CA VAL A 15 10.19 -12.62 -15.99
C VAL A 15 10.08 -13.24 -17.39
N ASP A 16 9.96 -14.56 -17.47
CA ASP A 16 9.87 -15.28 -18.76
C ASP A 16 8.52 -15.00 -19.41
N GLN A 17 7.45 -14.97 -18.61
CA GLN A 17 6.09 -14.69 -19.09
C GLN A 17 5.96 -13.24 -19.59
N VAL A 18 6.46 -12.27 -18.82
CA VAL A 18 6.41 -10.84 -19.22
C VAL A 18 7.23 -10.57 -20.47
N GLN A 19 8.40 -11.20 -20.59
CA GLN A 19 9.30 -10.95 -21.71
C GLN A 19 8.79 -11.57 -23.02
N ASN A 20 8.22 -12.78 -22.95
CA ASN A 20 7.99 -13.60 -24.14
C ASN A 20 6.50 -13.75 -24.51
N GLU A 21 5.58 -13.61 -23.55
CA GLU A 21 4.20 -14.08 -23.71
C GLU A 21 3.18 -12.98 -23.49
N TRP A 22 3.42 -12.08 -22.53
CA TRP A 22 2.42 -11.10 -22.14
C TRP A 22 2.48 -9.83 -22.99
N PRO A 23 1.32 -9.32 -23.43
CA PRO A 23 1.25 -8.08 -24.17
C PRO A 23 1.65 -6.89 -23.29
N LYS A 24 2.24 -5.86 -23.90
CA LYS A 24 2.68 -4.65 -23.19
C LYS A 24 1.55 -3.65 -22.93
N THR A 25 0.55 -3.62 -23.81
CA THR A 25 -0.53 -2.61 -23.83
C THR A 25 -1.85 -3.22 -24.28
N GLY A 26 -2.97 -2.54 -23.99
CA GLY A 26 -4.31 -2.91 -24.46
C GLY A 26 -5.08 -3.80 -23.48
N ARG A 27 -6.33 -4.14 -23.83
CA ARG A 27 -7.23 -4.94 -23.01
C ARG A 27 -7.04 -6.44 -23.27
N HIS A 28 -6.63 -7.20 -22.25
CA HIS A 28 -6.32 -8.63 -22.40
C HIS A 28 -6.87 -9.48 -21.27
N ILE A 29 -7.36 -10.67 -21.60
CA ILE A 29 -7.71 -11.70 -20.62
C ILE A 29 -6.49 -12.59 -20.44
N LEU A 30 -5.61 -12.23 -19.49
CA LEU A 30 -4.55 -13.12 -19.05
C LEU A 30 -5.13 -14.13 -18.06
N ALA A 31 -4.92 -15.42 -18.33
CA ALA A 31 -5.39 -16.53 -17.51
C ALA A 31 -4.57 -17.80 -17.76
N GLN A 32 -4.61 -18.75 -16.82
CA GLN A 32 -4.25 -20.14 -17.09
C GLN A 32 -5.51 -20.86 -17.60
N PHE A 33 -5.44 -21.46 -18.79
CA PHE A 33 -6.56 -22.18 -19.40
C PHE A 33 -6.07 -23.37 -20.25
N ASP A 34 -6.96 -24.31 -20.50
CA ASP A 34 -6.79 -25.43 -21.42
C ASP A 34 -7.98 -25.50 -22.40
N THR A 35 -8.18 -26.63 -23.09
CA THR A 35 -9.26 -26.79 -24.06
C THR A 35 -10.66 -26.85 -23.45
N GLU A 36 -10.77 -27.02 -22.12
CA GLU A 36 -12.06 -27.22 -21.43
C GLU A 36 -12.31 -26.19 -20.33
N THR A 37 -11.25 -25.64 -19.74
CA THR A 37 -11.35 -24.85 -18.51
C THR A 37 -10.44 -23.62 -18.48
N ILE A 38 -10.80 -22.67 -17.63
CA ILE A 38 -10.04 -21.46 -17.33
C ILE A 38 -10.01 -21.24 -15.81
N VAL A 39 -8.87 -20.75 -15.32
CA VAL A 39 -8.67 -20.40 -13.91
C VAL A 39 -9.04 -18.94 -13.66
N VAL A 40 -9.83 -18.72 -12.62
CA VAL A 40 -10.13 -17.40 -12.07
C VAL A 40 -9.82 -17.37 -10.58
N TYR A 41 -9.51 -16.18 -10.07
CA TYR A 41 -9.10 -15.99 -8.68
C TYR A 41 -10.18 -15.24 -7.89
N GLN A 42 -10.33 -15.63 -6.62
CA GLN A 42 -11.05 -14.88 -5.60
C GLN A 42 -10.26 -14.85 -4.29
N ALA A 43 -10.52 -13.84 -3.45
CA ALA A 43 -9.93 -13.72 -2.14
C ALA A 43 -11.02 -13.59 -1.07
N PHE A 44 -10.91 -14.34 0.01
CA PHE A 44 -11.91 -14.41 1.07
C PHE A 44 -11.28 -14.57 2.45
N ARG A 45 -12.12 -14.50 3.48
CA ARG A 45 -11.81 -14.93 4.85
C ARG A 45 -11.71 -16.47 4.94
N PRO A 46 -11.07 -17.02 6.00
CA PRO A 46 -10.85 -18.45 6.15
C PRO A 46 -12.12 -19.29 6.08
N GLU A 47 -13.23 -18.86 6.68
CA GLU A 47 -14.45 -19.65 6.77
C GLU A 47 -15.07 -19.94 5.40
N ILE A 48 -15.02 -18.95 4.49
CA ILE A 48 -15.51 -19.10 3.11
C ILE A 48 -14.56 -19.98 2.30
N ALA A 49 -13.24 -19.76 2.44
CA ALA A 49 -12.22 -20.49 1.70
C ALA A 49 -12.18 -21.98 2.09
N THR A 50 -12.25 -22.29 3.38
CA THR A 50 -12.32 -23.66 3.89
C THR A 50 -13.58 -24.35 3.39
N PHE A 51 -14.74 -23.72 3.53
CA PHE A 51 -15.99 -24.30 3.02
C PHE A 51 -15.89 -24.58 1.51
N ALA A 52 -15.41 -23.62 0.72
CA ALA A 52 -15.31 -23.75 -0.72
C ALA A 52 -14.37 -24.87 -1.16
N THR A 53 -13.21 -24.99 -0.52
CA THR A 53 -12.21 -26.02 -0.85
C THR A 53 -12.62 -27.43 -0.41
N GLU A 54 -13.37 -27.55 0.69
CA GLU A 54 -13.88 -28.85 1.17
C GLU A 54 -15.07 -29.35 0.33
N ASN A 55 -15.93 -28.44 -0.12
CA ASN A 55 -17.18 -28.78 -0.80
C ASN A 55 -17.11 -28.67 -2.34
N GLY A 56 -16.01 -28.13 -2.87
CA GLY A 56 -15.85 -27.86 -4.30
C GLY A 56 -16.80 -26.76 -4.83
N LYS A 57 -17.45 -26.00 -3.94
CA LYS A 57 -18.36 -24.90 -4.25
C LYS A 57 -18.55 -23.98 -3.06
N PHE A 58 -18.94 -22.73 -3.31
CA PHE A 58 -19.24 -21.74 -2.27
C PHE A 58 -20.58 -22.03 -1.58
N GLY A 59 -20.66 -21.65 -0.30
CA GLY A 59 -21.82 -21.86 0.56
C GLY A 59 -21.48 -21.57 2.03
N GLY A 60 -22.28 -22.14 2.93
CA GLY A 60 -22.15 -21.89 4.37
C GLY A 60 -22.74 -20.55 4.81
N SER A 61 -22.75 -20.29 6.12
CA SER A 61 -23.37 -19.11 6.72
C SER A 61 -22.66 -17.79 6.39
N TYR A 62 -21.39 -17.84 5.97
CA TYR A 62 -20.57 -16.66 5.68
C TYR A 62 -20.62 -16.21 4.22
N TYR A 63 -21.12 -17.05 3.29
CA TYR A 63 -21.20 -16.72 1.87
C TYR A 63 -22.62 -16.30 1.48
N ASN A 64 -22.77 -15.11 0.89
CA ASN A 64 -24.07 -14.56 0.56
C ASN A 64 -24.26 -14.42 -0.97
N PHE A 65 -25.15 -15.25 -1.53
CA PHE A 65 -25.52 -15.23 -2.95
C PHE A 65 -26.33 -14.00 -3.40
N SER A 66 -26.82 -13.17 -2.48
CA SER A 66 -27.46 -11.89 -2.84
C SER A 66 -26.44 -10.80 -3.14
N ARG A 67 -25.18 -10.95 -2.70
CA ARG A 67 -24.11 -9.99 -2.96
C ARG A 67 -23.44 -10.27 -4.31
N MET A 68 -22.85 -9.21 -4.88
CA MET A 68 -21.97 -9.33 -6.03
C MET A 68 -20.68 -10.06 -5.64
N SER A 69 -20.28 -11.06 -6.41
CA SER A 69 -19.02 -11.80 -6.22
C SER A 69 -18.08 -11.51 -7.37
N TRP A 70 -16.87 -11.00 -7.08
CA TRP A 70 -15.92 -10.58 -8.10
C TRP A 70 -14.91 -11.67 -8.41
N ILE A 71 -14.74 -11.99 -9.69
CA ILE A 71 -13.68 -12.88 -10.20
C ILE A 71 -12.65 -12.06 -11.00
N LYS A 72 -11.40 -12.52 -10.98
CA LYS A 72 -10.29 -11.99 -11.79
C LYS A 72 -9.62 -13.13 -12.53
N THR A 73 -9.24 -12.92 -13.77
CA THR A 73 -8.51 -13.96 -14.52
C THR A 73 -7.01 -13.90 -14.28
N ASN A 74 -6.48 -12.72 -13.94
CA ASN A 74 -5.05 -12.48 -13.78
C ASN A 74 -4.62 -12.52 -12.30
N PHE A 75 -3.55 -13.26 -12.04
CA PHE A 75 -3.00 -13.50 -10.72
C PHE A 75 -2.50 -12.22 -10.04
N LEU A 76 -1.70 -11.39 -10.74
CA LEU A 76 -1.10 -10.20 -10.15
C LEU A 76 -2.13 -9.11 -9.86
N TRP A 77 -3.18 -9.02 -10.68
CA TRP A 77 -4.34 -8.20 -10.33
C TRP A 77 -5.01 -8.66 -9.02
N MET A 78 -5.12 -9.98 -8.80
CA MET A 78 -5.60 -10.49 -7.51
C MET A 78 -4.62 -10.20 -6.36
N MET A 79 -3.32 -10.33 -6.58
CA MET A 79 -2.31 -10.07 -5.55
C MET A 79 -2.31 -8.62 -5.13
N TYR A 80 -2.42 -7.68 -6.07
CA TYR A 80 -2.60 -6.27 -5.75
C TYR A 80 -3.87 -6.02 -4.92
N ARG A 81 -4.99 -6.66 -5.27
CA ARG A 81 -6.27 -6.45 -4.57
C ARG A 81 -6.29 -7.03 -3.17
N SER A 82 -5.78 -8.23 -2.98
CA SER A 82 -5.63 -8.90 -1.67
C SER A 82 -4.42 -8.42 -0.84
N GLY A 83 -3.50 -7.68 -1.46
CA GLY A 83 -2.21 -7.35 -0.86
C GLY A 83 -1.40 -8.60 -0.57
N TRP A 84 -1.29 -9.53 -1.52
CA TRP A 84 -0.58 -10.80 -1.33
C TRP A 84 -1.09 -11.60 -0.12
N ALA A 85 -2.43 -11.68 0.02
CA ALA A 85 -3.10 -12.33 1.15
C ALA A 85 -2.84 -11.71 2.54
N THR A 86 -2.39 -10.45 2.62
CA THR A 86 -2.16 -9.76 3.90
C THR A 86 -3.36 -8.91 4.36
N LYS A 87 -4.34 -8.63 3.48
CA LYS A 87 -5.51 -7.80 3.85
C LYS A 87 -6.57 -8.61 4.59
N SER A 88 -7.03 -8.07 5.71
CA SER A 88 -8.12 -8.64 6.51
C SER A 88 -9.37 -8.92 5.66
N GLY A 89 -9.91 -10.14 5.78
CA GLY A 89 -11.06 -10.61 5.01
C GLY A 89 -10.76 -11.03 3.57
N GLN A 90 -9.49 -10.96 3.14
CA GLN A 90 -8.96 -11.40 1.85
C GLN A 90 -7.63 -12.16 2.04
N ASP A 91 -7.50 -12.83 3.19
CA ASP A 91 -6.32 -13.52 3.66
C ASP A 91 -6.20 -14.96 3.12
N LYS A 92 -7.24 -15.45 2.43
CA LYS A 92 -7.23 -16.70 1.66
C LYS A 92 -7.41 -16.44 0.18
N ILE A 93 -6.51 -16.98 -0.63
CA ILE A 93 -6.54 -16.87 -2.09
C ILE A 93 -6.96 -18.20 -2.70
N LEU A 94 -8.06 -18.17 -3.45
CA LEU A 94 -8.58 -19.33 -4.16
C LEU A 94 -8.29 -19.21 -5.65
N ALA A 95 -7.69 -20.24 -6.23
CA ALA A 95 -7.71 -20.45 -7.68
C ALA A 95 -8.86 -21.42 -8.00
N ILE A 96 -9.78 -20.97 -8.85
CA ILE A 96 -11.05 -21.62 -9.15
C ILE A 96 -11.02 -21.96 -10.63
N ARG A 97 -11.05 -23.24 -10.96
CA ARG A 97 -11.15 -23.69 -12.35
C ARG A 97 -12.62 -23.81 -12.72
N ILE A 98 -13.00 -23.08 -13.76
CA ILE A 98 -14.35 -23.12 -14.31
C ILE A 98 -14.33 -23.60 -15.76
N THR A 99 -15.46 -24.11 -16.24
CA THR A 99 -15.64 -24.43 -17.67
C THR A 99 -15.46 -23.21 -18.55
N LEU A 100 -14.83 -23.37 -19.72
CA LEU A 100 -14.78 -22.32 -20.74
C LEU A 100 -16.17 -21.89 -21.20
N GLU A 101 -17.10 -22.83 -21.40
CA GLU A 101 -18.50 -22.52 -21.74
C GLU A 101 -19.13 -21.55 -20.73
N GLY A 102 -18.98 -21.84 -19.44
CA GLY A 102 -19.46 -20.96 -18.37
C GLY A 102 -18.77 -19.60 -18.34
N PHE A 103 -17.47 -19.55 -18.63
CA PHE A 103 -16.74 -18.28 -18.70
C PHE A 103 -17.18 -17.43 -19.90
N ASP A 104 -17.37 -18.03 -21.07
CA ASP A 104 -17.88 -17.34 -22.25
C ASP A 104 -19.31 -16.83 -22.03
N GLU A 105 -20.17 -17.59 -21.34
CA GLU A 105 -21.51 -17.14 -20.94
C GLU A 105 -21.45 -15.92 -19.99
N ILE A 106 -20.50 -15.91 -19.05
CA ILE A 106 -20.24 -14.75 -18.17
C ILE A 106 -19.88 -13.52 -19.01
N LEU A 107 -18.96 -13.67 -19.97
CA LEU A 107 -18.55 -12.58 -20.85
C LEU A 107 -19.71 -12.08 -21.72
N LYS A 108 -20.51 -12.99 -22.31
CA LYS A 108 -21.67 -12.66 -23.14
C LYS A 108 -22.74 -11.89 -22.37
N THR A 109 -22.95 -12.25 -21.11
CA THR A 109 -23.96 -11.60 -20.24
C THR A 109 -23.42 -10.30 -19.59
N SER A 110 -22.18 -9.92 -19.88
CA SER A 110 -21.53 -8.80 -19.23
C SER A 110 -21.92 -7.44 -19.81
N TRP A 111 -21.82 -6.40 -18.99
CA TRP A 111 -21.96 -5.01 -19.42
C TRP A 111 -20.82 -4.15 -18.86
N GLU A 112 -20.28 -3.23 -19.67
CA GLU A 112 -19.15 -2.37 -19.28
C GLU A 112 -19.63 -1.20 -18.40
N ALA A 113 -19.04 -1.04 -17.21
CA ALA A 113 -19.48 -0.03 -16.25
C ALA A 113 -19.34 1.43 -16.74
N GLN A 114 -18.40 1.71 -17.65
CA GLN A 114 -18.11 3.05 -18.15
C GLN A 114 -19.08 3.53 -19.24
N SER A 115 -19.80 2.63 -19.90
CA SER A 115 -20.72 2.98 -21.00
C SER A 115 -22.04 3.62 -20.55
N ARG A 116 -22.33 3.63 -19.23
CA ARG A 116 -23.62 4.11 -18.65
C ARG A 116 -23.57 5.41 -17.85
N LYS A 117 -22.59 6.31 -18.06
CA LYS A 117 -22.63 7.66 -17.45
C LYS A 117 -23.90 8.41 -17.93
N GLY A 118 -25.00 8.32 -17.15
CA GLY A 118 -26.25 9.05 -17.38
C GLY A 118 -27.49 8.23 -17.75
N GLN A 119 -27.44 6.90 -17.88
CA GLN A 119 -28.63 6.07 -18.14
C GLN A 119 -29.12 5.36 -16.88
N LYS A 120 -30.43 5.46 -16.59
CA LYS A 120 -31.09 4.68 -15.53
C LYS A 120 -30.89 3.19 -15.79
N GLN A 121 -30.62 2.47 -14.70
CA GLN A 121 -30.51 1.01 -14.65
C GLN A 121 -31.74 0.38 -15.34
N SER A 122 -31.54 -0.43 -16.37
CA SER A 122 -32.62 -1.20 -16.95
C SER A 122 -33.02 -2.32 -15.98
N ASP A 123 -34.32 -2.46 -15.70
CA ASP A 123 -34.88 -3.51 -14.83
C ASP A 123 -34.68 -4.95 -15.37
N LYS A 124 -34.03 -5.11 -16.53
CA LYS A 124 -33.62 -6.39 -17.10
C LYS A 124 -32.12 -6.34 -17.40
N GLY A 125 -31.35 -7.26 -16.80
CA GLY A 125 -30.11 -7.77 -17.41
C GLY A 125 -28.74 -7.38 -16.86
N ASP A 126 -28.62 -6.73 -15.70
CA ASP A 126 -27.29 -6.35 -15.17
C ASP A 126 -26.62 -7.49 -14.37
N LEU A 127 -26.58 -8.73 -14.88
CA LEU A 127 -26.13 -9.91 -14.11
C LEU A 127 -24.62 -10.01 -13.95
N VAL A 128 -23.86 -9.47 -14.91
CA VAL A 128 -22.40 -9.46 -14.89
C VAL A 128 -21.87 -8.05 -15.15
N ARG A 129 -21.17 -7.46 -14.17
CA ARG A 129 -20.50 -6.16 -14.32
C ARG A 129 -19.07 -6.37 -14.80
N LEU A 130 -18.71 -5.84 -15.96
CA LEU A 130 -17.36 -5.89 -16.52
C LEU A 130 -16.61 -4.59 -16.25
N GLN A 131 -15.36 -4.73 -15.79
CA GLN A 131 -14.42 -3.61 -15.61
C GLN A 131 -13.04 -3.98 -16.18
N TRP A 132 -12.48 -3.06 -16.95
CA TRP A 132 -11.08 -3.07 -17.39
C TRP A 132 -10.27 -2.18 -16.45
N ASP A 133 -9.58 -2.79 -15.50
CA ASP A 133 -8.69 -2.09 -14.57
C ASP A 133 -7.24 -2.18 -15.07
N PRO A 134 -6.32 -1.32 -14.60
CA PRO A 134 -4.90 -1.51 -14.85
C PRO A 134 -4.46 -2.91 -14.41
N ASP A 135 -3.65 -3.59 -15.21
CA ASP A 135 -2.91 -4.75 -14.71
C ASP A 135 -1.75 -4.27 -13.81
N HIS A 136 -1.10 -5.18 -13.08
CA HIS A 136 -0.05 -4.83 -12.12
C HIS A 136 1.20 -5.71 -12.22
N CYS A 137 2.37 -5.09 -11.96
CA CYS A 137 3.60 -5.85 -11.65
C CYS A 137 3.53 -6.49 -10.25
N PRO A 138 4.43 -7.41 -9.91
CA PRO A 138 4.54 -7.97 -8.56
C PRO A 138 4.71 -6.92 -7.45
N CYS A 139 5.37 -5.82 -7.81
CA CYS A 139 5.57 -4.62 -7.00
C CYS A 139 4.31 -3.75 -6.80
N GLY A 140 3.20 -4.02 -7.51
CA GLY A 140 1.96 -3.25 -7.41
C GLY A 140 1.87 -2.03 -8.34
N ASN A 141 2.86 -1.77 -9.20
CA ASN A 141 2.80 -0.72 -10.24
C ASN A 141 1.74 -1.07 -11.26
N LYS A 142 1.08 -0.04 -11.81
CA LYS A 142 0.18 -0.20 -12.95
C LYS A 142 0.98 -0.51 -14.21
N GLU A 143 0.51 -1.47 -14.97
CA GLU A 143 0.98 -1.78 -16.32
C GLU A 143 0.12 -1.07 -17.36
N SER A 144 0.66 -0.90 -18.57
CA SER A 144 -0.07 -0.27 -19.67
C SER A 144 -1.12 -1.20 -20.29
N ARG A 145 -0.98 -2.52 -20.12
CA ARG A 145 -2.05 -3.50 -20.36
C ARG A 145 -3.12 -3.42 -19.27
N ARG A 146 -4.35 -3.76 -19.64
CA ARG A 146 -5.51 -3.81 -18.73
C ARG A 146 -5.85 -5.25 -18.39
N ALA A 147 -6.27 -5.48 -17.15
CA ALA A 147 -6.79 -6.74 -16.64
C ALA A 147 -8.31 -6.66 -16.48
N ILE A 148 -8.99 -7.77 -16.76
CA ILE A 148 -10.45 -7.87 -16.62
C ILE A 148 -10.84 -8.24 -15.18
N GLN A 149 -11.91 -7.61 -14.69
CA GLN A 149 -12.61 -8.02 -13.48
C GLN A 149 -14.12 -8.13 -13.76
N LEU A 150 -14.73 -9.23 -13.32
CA LEU A 150 -16.13 -9.55 -13.59
C LEU A 150 -16.89 -9.72 -12.27
N GLY A 151 -17.91 -8.90 -12.06
CA GLY A 151 -18.78 -8.96 -10.89
C GLY A 151 -20.02 -9.78 -11.23
N LEU A 152 -20.19 -10.93 -10.58
CA LEU A 152 -21.28 -11.86 -10.81
C LEU A 152 -22.38 -11.67 -9.76
N ARG A 153 -23.65 -11.63 -10.19
CA ARG A 153 -24.80 -11.66 -9.27
C ARG A 153 -25.98 -12.47 -9.81
N GLY A 154 -26.96 -12.70 -8.95
CA GLY A 154 -28.22 -13.31 -9.34
C GLY A 154 -28.05 -14.73 -9.88
N GLU A 155 -28.69 -15.04 -11.00
CA GLU A 155 -28.65 -16.38 -11.59
C GLU A 155 -27.26 -16.76 -12.14
N ILE A 156 -26.49 -15.80 -12.63
CA ILE A 156 -25.13 -16.09 -13.14
C ILE A 156 -24.21 -16.52 -11.99
N LEU A 157 -24.29 -15.86 -10.82
CA LEU A 157 -23.52 -16.28 -9.65
C LEU A 157 -23.91 -17.69 -9.17
N ARG A 158 -25.20 -18.05 -9.27
CA ARG A 158 -25.67 -19.40 -8.93
C ARG A 158 -25.18 -20.44 -9.95
N LYS A 159 -25.27 -20.16 -11.25
CA LYS A 159 -24.74 -21.05 -12.30
C LYS A 159 -23.22 -21.23 -12.18
N PHE A 160 -22.49 -20.15 -11.91
CA PHE A 160 -21.06 -20.20 -11.60
C PHE A 160 -20.79 -21.22 -10.51
N ASN A 161 -21.49 -21.11 -9.38
CA ASN A 161 -21.27 -21.96 -8.22
C ASN A 161 -21.68 -23.44 -8.41
N GLU A 162 -22.84 -23.67 -9.02
CA GLU A 162 -23.45 -25.01 -9.06
C GLU A 162 -23.06 -25.80 -10.31
N ASN A 163 -22.78 -25.12 -11.43
CA ASN A 163 -22.67 -25.78 -12.74
C ASN A 163 -21.28 -25.65 -13.37
N TRP A 164 -20.57 -24.54 -13.12
CA TRP A 164 -19.36 -24.22 -13.89
C TRP A 164 -18.05 -24.48 -13.14
N ILE A 165 -18.06 -24.45 -11.80
CA ILE A 165 -16.88 -24.81 -11.00
C ILE A 165 -16.55 -26.29 -11.22
N ARG A 166 -15.27 -26.54 -11.56
CA ARG A 166 -14.69 -27.88 -11.69
C ARG A 166 -13.79 -28.24 -10.52
N ASP A 167 -13.07 -27.25 -9.99
CA ASP A 167 -12.19 -27.42 -8.84
C ASP A 167 -11.88 -26.08 -8.16
N ILE A 168 -11.61 -26.12 -6.86
CA ILE A 168 -11.21 -24.97 -6.03
C ILE A 168 -10.00 -25.36 -5.20
N ILE A 169 -8.90 -24.61 -5.37
CA ILE A 169 -7.67 -24.82 -4.61
C ILE A 169 -7.33 -23.55 -3.80
N ASP A 170 -7.04 -23.72 -2.51
CA ASP A 170 -6.42 -22.68 -1.69
C ASP A 170 -4.93 -22.63 -2.03
N ILE A 171 -4.50 -21.50 -2.61
CA ILE A 171 -3.10 -21.27 -3.04
C ILE A 171 -2.39 -20.29 -2.11
N THR A 172 -2.93 -20.04 -0.93
CA THR A 172 -2.41 -19.03 0.01
C THR A 172 -0.96 -19.29 0.40
N ASP A 173 -0.57 -20.54 0.62
CA ASP A 173 0.80 -20.88 1.00
C ASP A 173 1.78 -20.59 -0.14
N PHE A 174 1.41 -20.93 -1.38
CA PHE A 174 2.16 -20.53 -2.58
C PHE A 174 2.25 -19.01 -2.68
N VAL A 175 1.14 -18.28 -2.48
CA VAL A 175 1.13 -16.81 -2.53
C VAL A 175 2.09 -16.21 -1.49
N LYS A 176 2.10 -16.73 -0.27
CA LYS A 176 3.01 -16.28 0.79
C LYS A 176 4.47 -16.56 0.45
N GLU A 177 4.77 -17.74 -0.07
CA GLU A 177 6.12 -18.10 -0.55
C GLU A 177 6.60 -17.12 -1.62
N GLN A 178 5.76 -16.84 -2.63
CA GLN A 178 6.11 -15.91 -3.69
C GLN A 178 6.21 -14.46 -3.20
N HIS A 179 5.38 -14.07 -2.22
CA HIS A 179 5.44 -12.73 -1.64
C HIS A 179 6.77 -12.46 -0.94
N VAL A 180 7.40 -13.46 -0.31
CA VAL A 180 8.74 -13.33 0.28
C VAL A 180 9.75 -12.88 -0.78
N LEU A 181 9.72 -13.48 -1.97
CA LEU A 181 10.60 -13.11 -3.08
C LEU A 181 10.34 -11.68 -3.56
N VAL A 182 9.07 -11.24 -3.58
CA VAL A 182 8.71 -9.86 -3.93
C VAL A 182 9.24 -8.86 -2.91
N VAL A 183 9.10 -9.14 -1.61
CA VAL A 183 9.63 -8.30 -0.52
C VAL A 183 11.16 -8.25 -0.56
N GLN A 184 11.81 -9.36 -0.90
CA GLN A 184 13.27 -9.44 -1.08
C GLN A 184 13.77 -8.85 -2.41
N ASN A 185 12.86 -8.37 -3.27
CA ASN A 185 13.14 -7.89 -4.62
C ASN A 185 13.82 -8.95 -5.53
N ASP A 186 13.66 -10.23 -5.23
CA ASP A 186 14.10 -11.33 -6.08
C ASP A 186 13.04 -11.70 -7.13
N ILE A 187 12.77 -10.74 -8.02
CA ILE A 187 11.80 -10.88 -9.11
C ILE A 187 12.24 -11.94 -10.13
N LYS A 188 13.53 -12.27 -10.20
CA LYS A 188 14.06 -13.28 -11.13
C LYS A 188 13.65 -14.69 -10.72
N SER A 189 13.60 -14.95 -9.41
CA SER A 189 13.15 -16.24 -8.87
C SER A 189 11.63 -16.34 -8.73
N LEU A 190 10.92 -15.21 -8.76
CA LEU A 190 9.46 -15.18 -8.64
C LEU A 190 8.78 -16.05 -9.70
N ARG A 191 7.92 -16.96 -9.23
CA ARG A 191 7.06 -17.78 -10.08
C ARG A 191 5.62 -17.31 -9.92
N THR A 192 4.93 -17.19 -11.03
CA THR A 192 3.49 -16.90 -11.05
C THR A 192 2.77 -18.03 -11.80
N PRO A 193 1.44 -18.15 -11.66
CA PRO A 193 0.68 -19.05 -12.50
C PRO A 193 0.99 -18.79 -13.97
N LYS A 194 1.00 -19.86 -14.78
CA LYS A 194 1.31 -19.80 -16.19
C LYS A 194 0.12 -19.23 -16.95
N GLU A 195 0.16 -17.93 -17.23
CA GLU A 195 -0.92 -17.20 -17.87
C GLU A 195 -0.59 -16.89 -19.33
N ARG A 196 -1.59 -17.04 -20.19
CA ARG A 196 -1.54 -16.68 -21.62
C ARG A 196 -2.77 -15.83 -21.95
N VAL A 197 -2.75 -15.17 -23.10
CA VAL A 197 -3.90 -14.39 -23.59
C VAL A 197 -4.99 -15.37 -24.04
N TYR A 198 -6.11 -15.36 -23.32
CA TYR A 198 -7.33 -16.04 -23.76
C TYR A 198 -8.08 -15.17 -24.77
N ILE A 199 -8.42 -15.77 -25.91
CA ILE A 199 -9.21 -15.13 -26.97
C ILE A 199 -10.45 -16.00 -27.18
N PRO A 200 -11.66 -15.50 -26.86
CA PRO A 200 -12.88 -16.24 -27.16
C PRO A 200 -12.99 -16.52 -28.67
N SER A 201 -13.54 -17.67 -29.04
CA SER A 201 -13.71 -18.06 -30.45
C SER A 201 -14.77 -17.20 -31.17
N ASP A 202 -15.71 -16.63 -30.42
CA ASP A 202 -16.81 -15.80 -30.91
C ASP A 202 -16.34 -14.34 -31.15
N GLN A 203 -16.38 -13.91 -32.41
CA GLN A 203 -15.95 -12.56 -32.81
C GLN A 203 -16.87 -11.45 -32.29
N GLU A 204 -18.17 -11.71 -32.15
CA GLU A 204 -19.10 -10.73 -31.58
C GLU A 204 -18.78 -10.52 -30.10
N LEU A 205 -18.38 -11.58 -29.40
CA LEU A 205 -17.97 -11.51 -28.00
C LEU A 205 -16.67 -10.69 -27.83
N ILE A 206 -15.68 -10.89 -28.69
CA ILE A 206 -14.43 -10.09 -28.70
C ILE A 206 -14.77 -8.60 -28.84
N HIS A 207 -15.65 -8.25 -29.78
CA HIS A 207 -16.09 -6.87 -29.99
C HIS A 207 -16.87 -6.32 -28.79
N HIS A 208 -17.79 -7.11 -28.24
CA HIS A 208 -18.62 -6.75 -27.08
C HIS A 208 -17.78 -6.36 -25.86
N ILE A 209 -16.73 -7.13 -25.56
CA ILE A 209 -15.85 -6.84 -24.42
C ILE A 209 -14.68 -5.91 -24.76
N ARG A 210 -14.55 -5.51 -26.03
CA ARG A 210 -13.49 -4.63 -26.55
C ARG A 210 -12.10 -5.21 -26.30
N LEU A 211 -11.94 -6.52 -26.53
CA LEU A 211 -10.67 -7.21 -26.35
C LEU A 211 -9.64 -6.72 -27.39
N GLY A 212 -8.43 -6.39 -26.94
CA GLY A 212 -7.36 -5.90 -27.81
C GLY A 212 -7.36 -4.39 -28.09
N ASP A 213 -8.42 -3.65 -27.74
CA ASP A 213 -8.48 -2.19 -27.93
C ASP A 213 -7.28 -1.49 -27.25
N GLY A 214 -6.60 -0.62 -28.00
CA GLY A 214 -5.63 0.35 -27.49
C GLY A 214 -6.33 1.47 -26.72
N ASP A 215 -5.58 2.21 -25.90
CA ASP A 215 -6.11 3.27 -25.01
C ASP A 215 -6.49 4.54 -25.82
N ASP A 216 -7.44 4.41 -26.76
CA ASP A 216 -8.04 5.52 -27.47
C ASP A 216 -9.25 6.04 -26.67
N ASN A 217 -8.98 7.10 -25.90
CA ASN A 217 -9.89 8.05 -25.26
C ASN A 217 -10.18 7.91 -23.75
N ASP A 218 -9.80 9.00 -23.07
CA ASP A 218 -10.32 9.55 -21.80
C ASP A 218 -9.70 9.06 -20.48
N ASP A 219 -8.72 9.81 -19.98
CA ASP A 219 -8.65 10.18 -18.55
C ASP A 219 -8.02 11.58 -18.36
N HIS A 220 -8.56 12.55 -19.11
CA HIS A 220 -8.69 13.93 -18.67
C HIS A 220 -10.12 14.13 -18.13
N LYS A 221 -10.45 13.53 -16.97
CA LYS A 221 -11.55 13.98 -16.10
C LYS A 221 -11.32 13.52 -14.67
N THR A 222 -11.57 14.46 -13.77
CA THR A 222 -11.76 14.33 -12.33
C THR A 222 -12.18 12.94 -11.86
N ALA A 223 -11.40 12.39 -10.92
CA ALA A 223 -11.77 11.21 -10.15
C ALA A 223 -13.16 11.39 -9.51
N PRO A 224 -14.16 10.56 -9.84
CA PRO A 224 -15.31 10.37 -8.98
C PRO A 224 -14.87 9.56 -7.76
N ASN A 225 -15.34 9.97 -6.59
CA ASN A 225 -15.33 9.18 -5.37
C ASN A 225 -15.92 7.79 -5.66
N TYR A 226 -15.09 6.74 -5.56
CA TYR A 226 -15.54 5.39 -5.30
C TYR A 226 -15.11 5.02 -3.88
N LEU A 227 -15.88 5.49 -2.91
CA LEU A 227 -16.14 4.71 -1.70
C LEU A 227 -17.08 3.60 -2.15
N ALA A 228 -16.66 2.34 -2.03
CA ALA A 228 -17.63 1.27 -1.96
C ALA A 228 -18.45 1.52 -0.67
N SER A 229 -19.71 1.90 -0.85
CA SER A 229 -20.71 1.86 0.20
C SER A 229 -20.96 0.39 0.52
N ASP A 230 -20.33 -0.11 1.58
CA ASP A 230 -20.88 -1.25 2.31
C ASP A 230 -22.02 -0.70 3.17
N ASP A 231 -23.24 -0.77 2.64
CA ASP A 231 -24.46 -0.59 3.42
C ASP A 231 -24.55 -1.76 4.40
N ILE A 232 -24.18 -1.51 5.66
CA ILE A 232 -24.60 -2.30 6.82
C ILE A 232 -25.60 -1.43 7.57
N GLU A 233 -26.87 -1.53 7.19
CA GLU A 233 -27.96 -1.12 8.07
C GLU A 233 -28.10 -2.16 9.18
N SER A 234 -27.75 -1.75 10.40
CA SER A 234 -28.05 -2.44 11.64
C SER A 234 -29.54 -2.29 11.94
N ASN A 235 -30.31 -3.36 11.79
CA ASN A 235 -31.59 -3.49 12.48
C ASN A 235 -31.40 -4.40 13.70
N GLU A 236 -31.42 -3.77 14.87
CA GLU A 236 -31.48 -4.43 16.17
C GLU A 236 -32.84 -5.14 16.34
N SER A 237 -32.80 -6.43 16.67
CA SER A 237 -33.69 -7.00 17.70
C SER A 237 -33.09 -8.33 18.19
N GLY A 238 -32.70 -8.37 19.46
CA GLY A 238 -32.17 -9.59 20.10
C GLY A 238 -31.13 -9.30 21.17
N VAL A 239 -31.62 -9.01 22.38
CA VAL A 239 -30.85 -8.74 23.60
C VAL A 239 -29.87 -9.87 23.93
N ALA A 240 -28.57 -9.54 24.00
CA ALA A 240 -27.60 -10.23 24.85
C ALA A 240 -26.49 -9.23 25.23
N THR A 241 -26.48 -8.82 26.50
CA THR A 241 -25.52 -7.88 27.08
C THR A 241 -24.09 -8.40 26.99
N ARG A 242 -23.23 -7.70 26.23
CA ARG A 242 -21.76 -7.75 26.34
C ARG A 242 -21.26 -6.40 26.87
N SER A 243 -20.29 -6.44 27.77
CA SER A 243 -19.75 -5.27 28.45
C SER A 243 -18.93 -4.37 27.52
N ARG A 244 -19.00 -3.06 27.76
CA ARG A 244 -18.38 -1.96 27.01
C ARG A 244 -16.84 -2.01 26.96
N GLU A 245 -16.22 -2.97 27.62
CA GLU A 245 -14.76 -3.16 27.70
C GLU A 245 -14.19 -3.95 26.50
N THR A 246 -15.02 -4.72 25.77
CA THR A 246 -14.55 -5.50 24.60
C THR A 246 -14.52 -4.70 23.28
N GLU A 247 -15.31 -3.64 23.13
CA GLU A 247 -15.39 -2.87 21.87
C GLU A 247 -14.16 -1.97 21.59
N ILE A 248 -13.43 -1.55 22.64
CA ILE A 248 -12.22 -0.73 22.49
C ILE A 248 -11.03 -1.60 22.04
N GLY A 249 -10.98 -2.88 22.46
CA GLY A 249 -9.93 -3.82 22.07
C GLY A 249 -10.03 -4.30 20.61
N ASP A 250 -11.25 -4.40 20.07
CA ASP A 250 -11.48 -4.98 18.75
C ASP A 250 -11.26 -3.99 17.58
N LYS A 251 -11.37 -2.67 17.83
CA LYS A 251 -10.97 -1.65 16.83
C LYS A 251 -9.44 -1.54 16.67
N VAL A 252 -8.69 -1.84 17.74
CA VAL A 252 -7.23 -1.74 17.79
C VAL A 252 -6.56 -2.99 17.19
N ARG A 253 -7.20 -4.16 17.31
CA ARG A 253 -6.70 -5.44 16.75
C ARG A 253 -6.64 -5.51 15.21
N MET A 254 -7.23 -4.55 14.49
CA MET A 254 -7.16 -4.46 13.03
C MET A 254 -5.92 -3.69 12.51
N LEU A 255 -5.03 -3.22 13.40
CA LEU A 255 -3.87 -2.40 13.04
C LEU A 255 -2.51 -2.97 13.45
N THR A 256 -2.47 -4.16 14.06
CA THR A 256 -1.22 -4.83 14.46
C THR A 256 -1.22 -6.29 14.03
N LEU A 257 -0.55 -6.57 12.91
CA LEU A 257 0.04 -7.88 12.67
C LEU A 257 1.54 -7.71 12.44
N ASN A 258 2.29 -8.43 13.26
CA ASN A 258 3.73 -8.68 13.24
C ASN A 258 4.62 -7.59 13.86
N SER A 259 4.63 -7.54 15.20
CA SER A 259 5.85 -7.27 15.95
C SER A 259 6.54 -8.59 16.32
N ASN A 260 7.87 -8.57 16.27
CA ASN A 260 8.83 -9.57 16.75
C ASN A 260 9.13 -10.75 15.82
N GLU A 261 10.05 -10.52 14.89
CA GLU A 261 11.35 -11.24 14.82
C GLU A 261 12.26 -10.42 13.91
N CYS A 262 13.21 -9.69 14.50
CA CYS A 262 14.31 -9.09 13.75
C CYS A 262 15.23 -10.23 13.30
N CYS A 263 15.02 -10.72 12.09
CA CYS A 263 16.02 -11.53 11.41
C CYS A 263 17.19 -10.62 11.03
N GLU A 264 18.34 -10.86 11.64
CA GLU A 264 19.62 -10.33 11.20
C GLU A 264 19.85 -10.77 9.75
N TYR A 265 19.74 -9.82 8.81
CA TYR A 265 20.13 -10.01 7.42
C TYR A 265 21.55 -9.47 7.22
N GLU A 266 22.53 -10.36 7.28
CA GLU A 266 23.84 -10.12 6.69
C GLU A 266 23.73 -10.29 5.17
N ASN A 267 23.64 -9.18 4.44
CA ASN A 267 23.89 -9.15 3.00
C ASN A 267 25.05 -8.20 2.71
N LYS A 268 26.27 -8.74 2.74
CA LYS A 268 27.45 -8.11 2.12
C LYS A 268 27.27 -8.17 0.60
N VAL A 269 26.79 -7.08 0.00
CA VAL A 269 27.04 -6.82 -1.41
C VAL A 269 28.40 -6.14 -1.48
N ALA A 270 29.41 -6.86 -1.97
CA ALA A 270 30.75 -6.31 -2.17
C ALA A 270 30.70 -5.23 -3.28
N TYR A 271 30.65 -3.97 -2.86
CA TYR A 271 31.08 -2.84 -3.68
C TYR A 271 32.55 -2.59 -3.34
N GLY A 272 33.37 -2.42 -4.39
CA GLY A 272 34.83 -2.54 -4.34
C GLY A 272 35.51 -1.83 -3.17
N GLU A 273 36.59 -2.45 -2.69
CA GLU A 273 37.49 -1.89 -1.68
C GLU A 273 37.95 -0.50 -2.13
N GLY A 274 37.30 0.52 -1.59
CA GLY A 274 37.70 1.91 -1.69
C GLY A 274 38.76 2.22 -0.65
N ASP A 275 39.86 2.81 -1.11
CA ASP A 275 41.00 3.29 -0.33
C ASP A 275 40.59 4.04 0.95
N ASN A 276 41.12 3.60 2.09
CA ASN A 276 40.75 4.02 3.44
C ASN A 276 41.37 5.37 3.86
N SER A 277 41.52 6.30 2.91
CA SER A 277 42.19 7.60 3.10
C SER A 277 41.33 8.83 2.80
N VAL A 278 40.09 8.65 2.31
CA VAL A 278 39.20 9.76 1.93
C VAL A 278 38.34 10.20 3.12
N SER A 279 38.49 11.47 3.53
CA SER A 279 37.60 12.10 4.53
C SER A 279 36.14 12.03 4.08
N LYS A 280 35.25 11.52 4.92
CA LYS A 280 33.80 11.53 4.66
C LYS A 280 33.28 12.97 4.57
N SER A 281 32.32 13.19 3.69
CA SER A 281 31.59 14.46 3.58
C SER A 281 30.50 14.54 4.64
N GLN A 282 30.50 15.60 5.44
CA GLN A 282 29.54 15.72 6.54
C GLN A 282 28.17 16.23 6.04
N VAL A 283 27.09 15.64 6.56
CA VAL A 283 25.72 15.96 6.14
C VAL A 283 24.76 16.13 7.32
N ILE A 284 23.85 17.10 7.19
CA ILE A 284 22.70 17.29 8.07
C ILE A 284 21.47 16.64 7.42
N LEU A 285 20.86 15.68 8.09
CA LEU A 285 19.70 14.95 7.61
C LEU A 285 18.40 15.57 8.14
N CYS A 286 17.47 15.93 7.26
CA CYS A 286 16.24 16.65 7.62
C CYS A 286 14.99 15.95 7.09
N LEU A 287 13.97 15.80 7.94
CA LEU A 287 12.62 15.36 7.56
C LEU A 287 11.60 16.44 7.91
N GLY A 288 10.88 16.91 6.88
CA GLY A 288 9.85 17.93 7.03
C GLY A 288 8.45 17.34 7.08
N GLY A 289 7.63 17.82 8.01
CA GLY A 289 6.31 17.25 8.25
C GLY A 289 5.33 18.18 8.93
N ALA A 290 4.04 17.87 8.75
CA ALA A 290 3.01 18.48 9.58
C ALA A 290 3.11 18.01 11.03
N PHE A 291 3.53 16.76 11.25
CA PHE A 291 3.69 16.14 12.57
C PHE A 291 2.49 16.38 13.49
N ASN A 292 1.30 16.00 13.01
CA ASN A 292 0.02 16.23 13.70
C ASN A 292 -0.68 14.90 14.06
N PRO A 293 -0.21 14.11 15.02
CA PRO A 293 1.09 14.22 15.70
C PRO A 293 2.23 13.58 14.88
N VAL A 294 3.47 13.76 15.35
CA VAL A 294 4.60 12.90 14.96
C VAL A 294 4.35 11.46 15.46
N HIS A 295 5.10 10.50 14.95
CA HIS A 295 5.02 9.09 15.32
C HIS A 295 6.37 8.40 15.10
N THR A 296 6.56 7.23 15.69
CA THR A 296 7.81 6.46 15.67
C THR A 296 8.37 6.23 14.27
N ARG A 297 7.50 6.05 13.26
CA ARG A 297 7.95 5.87 11.86
C ARG A 297 8.55 7.11 11.21
N HIS A 298 8.26 8.30 11.71
CA HIS A 298 9.01 9.49 11.29
C HIS A 298 10.46 9.40 11.76
N VAL A 299 10.69 8.97 13.01
CA VAL A 299 12.04 8.80 13.57
C VAL A 299 12.78 7.67 12.86
N GLN A 300 12.12 6.53 12.65
CA GLN A 300 12.73 5.42 11.92
C GLN A 300 13.09 5.78 10.48
N ALA A 301 12.33 6.64 9.80
CA ALA A 301 12.72 7.14 8.49
C ALA A 301 14.11 7.83 8.52
N LEU A 302 14.40 8.62 9.56
CA LEU A 302 15.73 9.22 9.73
C LEU A 302 16.79 8.19 10.09
N VAL A 303 16.47 7.21 10.95
CA VAL A 303 17.41 6.14 11.33
C VAL A 303 17.82 5.31 10.11
N ILE A 304 16.85 4.89 9.31
CA ILE A 304 17.05 4.15 8.05
C ILE A 304 17.85 5.00 7.07
N ALA A 305 17.47 6.26 6.86
CA ALA A 305 18.22 7.16 5.97
C ALA A 305 19.66 7.37 6.43
N LYS A 306 19.90 7.55 7.73
CA LYS A 306 21.25 7.72 8.29
C LYS A 306 22.11 6.50 8.00
N ARG A 307 21.62 5.32 8.39
CA ARG A 307 22.33 4.05 8.15
C ARG A 307 22.62 3.87 6.66
N TRP A 308 21.61 4.04 5.81
CA TRP A 308 21.77 3.86 4.38
C TRP A 308 22.81 4.83 3.79
N LEU A 309 22.77 6.11 4.17
CA LEU A 309 23.78 7.09 3.74
C LEU A 309 25.19 6.69 4.18
N GLU A 310 25.37 6.36 5.45
CA GLU A 310 26.69 6.08 6.03
C GLU A 310 27.31 4.79 5.49
N ASP A 311 26.47 3.80 5.15
CA ASP A 311 26.87 2.49 4.63
C ASP A 311 27.09 2.48 3.11
N ASN A 312 26.35 3.31 2.35
CA ASN A 312 26.32 3.21 0.88
C ASN A 312 26.93 4.42 0.16
N THR A 313 27.38 5.44 0.89
CA THR A 313 27.93 6.67 0.30
C THR A 313 29.13 7.18 1.09
N ASN A 314 29.82 8.21 0.56
CA ASN A 314 30.89 8.89 1.28
C ASN A 314 30.37 9.96 2.27
N TYR A 315 29.11 9.86 2.72
CA TYR A 315 28.52 10.80 3.66
C TYR A 315 28.57 10.30 5.11
N GLU A 316 28.71 11.25 6.04
CA GLU A 316 28.62 11.02 7.48
C GLU A 316 27.55 11.94 8.08
N VAL A 317 26.57 11.38 8.80
CA VAL A 317 25.47 12.18 9.36
C VAL A 317 25.89 12.77 10.70
N VAL A 318 26.14 14.08 10.71
CA VAL A 318 26.56 14.81 11.92
C VAL A 318 25.39 15.35 12.74
N ALA A 319 24.21 15.49 12.12
CA ALA A 319 22.99 15.94 12.78
C ALA A 319 21.73 15.52 12.01
N GLY A 320 20.68 15.18 12.76
CA GLY A 320 19.33 14.89 12.27
C GLY A 320 18.33 15.93 12.77
N ARG A 321 17.40 16.35 11.91
CA ARG A 321 16.35 17.33 12.27
C ARG A 321 14.95 16.93 11.81
N LEU A 322 14.00 16.97 12.74
CA LEU A 322 12.57 17.02 12.41
C LEU A 322 12.14 18.48 12.25
N ALA A 323 11.69 18.83 11.05
CA ALA A 323 11.28 20.18 10.67
C ALA A 323 9.74 20.32 10.72
N ALA A 324 9.21 20.74 11.87
CA ALA A 324 7.79 20.92 12.07
C ALA A 324 7.25 22.10 11.26
N ALA A 325 6.20 21.88 10.47
CA ALA A 325 5.60 22.92 9.63
C ALA A 325 4.90 24.01 10.47
N PRO A 326 4.70 25.24 9.93
CA PRO A 326 3.97 26.30 10.63
C PRO A 326 2.47 26.01 10.76
N ASP A 327 1.83 26.57 11.78
CA ASP A 327 0.40 26.34 12.06
C ASP A 327 -0.52 26.72 10.91
N GLY A 328 -0.24 27.81 10.18
CA GLY A 328 -1.02 28.20 9.01
C GLY A 328 -1.05 27.10 7.93
N TYR A 329 0.09 26.43 7.69
CA TYR A 329 0.16 25.32 6.74
C TYR A 329 -0.61 24.10 7.25
N VAL A 330 -0.44 23.74 8.52
CA VAL A 330 -1.10 22.56 9.10
C VAL A 330 -2.61 22.78 9.18
N LYS A 331 -3.08 23.96 9.61
CA LYS A 331 -4.50 24.34 9.64
C LYS A 331 -5.13 24.25 8.25
N GLY A 332 -4.47 24.78 7.22
CA GLY A 332 -4.94 24.67 5.83
C GLY A 332 -4.95 23.24 5.28
N LYS A 333 -4.08 22.35 5.79
CA LYS A 333 -4.08 20.93 5.42
C LYS A 333 -5.18 20.15 6.16
N MET A 334 -5.42 20.46 7.43
CA MET A 334 -6.38 19.76 8.29
C MET A 334 -7.83 20.16 8.00
N SER A 335 -8.07 21.43 7.68
CA SER A 335 -9.42 21.94 7.35
C SER A 335 -10.06 21.19 6.17
N LYS A 336 -9.26 20.83 5.15
CA LYS A 336 -9.70 20.02 4.00
C LYS A 336 -10.23 18.64 4.37
N LYS A 337 -9.92 18.14 5.57
CA LYS A 337 -10.30 16.81 6.06
C LYS A 337 -11.14 16.85 7.33
N ASN A 338 -11.59 18.03 7.75
CA ASN A 338 -12.30 18.25 9.02
C ASN A 338 -11.57 17.62 10.23
N GLN A 339 -10.27 17.87 10.34
CA GLN A 339 -9.41 17.32 11.41
C GLN A 339 -8.89 18.44 12.32
N LYS A 340 -8.66 18.12 13.59
CA LYS A 340 -8.06 19.06 14.54
C LYS A 340 -6.59 19.32 14.20
N CYS A 341 -6.13 20.54 14.45
CA CYS A 341 -4.76 20.97 14.19
C CYS A 341 -4.04 21.21 15.52
N MET A 342 -3.05 20.37 15.86
CA MET A 342 -2.22 20.60 17.03
C MET A 342 -1.38 21.86 16.85
N LYS A 343 -1.23 22.65 17.92
CA LYS A 343 -0.38 23.85 17.92
C LYS A 343 1.08 23.50 17.65
N ALA A 344 1.83 24.43 17.05
CA ALA A 344 3.23 24.19 16.71
C ALA A 344 4.09 23.80 17.92
N GLU A 345 3.87 24.42 19.07
CA GLU A 345 4.61 24.13 20.30
C GLU A 345 4.45 22.68 20.75
N HIS A 346 3.22 22.14 20.75
CA HIS A 346 2.96 20.74 21.11
C HIS A 346 3.53 19.78 20.06
N ARG A 347 3.45 20.13 18.77
CA ARG A 347 4.03 19.29 17.71
C ARG A 347 5.55 19.20 17.82
N ILE A 348 6.22 20.30 18.17
CA ILE A 348 7.67 20.33 18.42
C ILE A 348 8.00 19.53 19.67
N ARG A 349 7.26 19.72 20.77
CA ARG A 349 7.47 18.96 22.01
C ARG A 349 7.28 17.46 21.81
N LEU A 350 6.26 17.06 21.05
CA LEU A 350 6.06 15.65 20.71
C LEU A 350 7.21 15.10 19.84
N CYS A 351 7.77 15.90 18.93
CA CYS A 351 8.96 15.49 18.18
C CYS A 351 10.17 15.28 19.11
N GLU A 352 10.35 16.15 20.10
CA GLU A 352 11.41 16.02 21.11
C GLU A 352 11.26 14.71 21.90
N LEU A 353 10.06 14.45 22.43
CA LEU A 353 9.76 13.23 23.18
C LEU A 353 9.92 11.98 22.31
N THR A 354 9.47 12.00 21.05
CA THR A 354 9.59 10.86 20.14
C THR A 354 11.04 10.57 19.78
N CYS A 355 11.92 11.57 19.79
CA CYS A 355 13.35 11.45 19.49
C CYS A 355 14.24 11.16 20.70
N GLN A 356 13.69 11.02 21.90
CA GLN A 356 14.48 10.97 23.15
C GLN A 356 15.58 9.90 23.16
N ASP A 357 15.34 8.74 22.55
CA ASP A 357 16.29 7.62 22.47
C ASP A 357 17.40 7.83 21.42
N TYR A 358 17.34 8.92 20.65
CA TYR A 358 18.28 9.28 19.56
C TYR A 358 18.86 10.69 19.72
N ASN A 359 18.75 11.27 20.91
CA ASN A 359 19.05 12.67 21.21
C ASN A 359 20.51 13.09 20.91
N GLU A 360 21.44 12.12 20.84
CA GLU A 360 22.85 12.32 20.52
C GLU A 360 23.05 12.98 19.15
N TRP A 361 22.19 12.65 18.17
CA TRP A 361 22.31 13.16 16.81
C TRP A 361 20.98 13.72 16.26
N LEU A 362 19.83 13.23 16.73
CA LEU A 362 18.52 13.56 16.19
C LEU A 362 17.66 14.35 17.18
N GLN A 363 17.24 15.55 16.77
CA GLN A 363 16.39 16.43 17.57
C GLN A 363 15.41 17.19 16.66
N PRO A 364 14.24 17.66 17.13
CA PRO A 364 13.46 18.61 16.35
C PRO A 364 14.17 19.96 16.20
N PHE A 365 13.86 20.68 15.14
CA PHE A 365 14.19 22.10 15.09
C PHE A 365 13.31 22.86 16.10
N PRO A 366 13.86 23.78 16.90
CA PRO A 366 13.16 24.36 18.06
C PRO A 366 12.02 25.32 17.69
N LYS A 367 11.82 25.61 16.40
CA LYS A 367 10.81 26.51 15.88
C LYS A 367 10.13 25.90 14.65
N PRO A 368 8.88 26.31 14.33
CA PRO A 368 8.29 25.92 13.07
C PRO A 368 9.08 26.51 11.89
N VAL A 369 9.21 25.74 10.83
CA VAL A 369 10.01 26.07 9.63
C VAL A 369 9.25 25.66 8.37
N GLY A 370 9.40 26.42 7.29
CA GLY A 370 8.63 26.24 6.07
C GLY A 370 8.98 24.99 5.28
N SER A 371 10.21 24.50 5.41
CA SER A 371 10.67 23.28 4.74
C SER A 371 11.81 22.56 5.47
N ALA A 372 12.02 21.29 5.13
CA ALA A 372 13.17 20.51 5.59
C ALA A 372 14.50 21.11 5.14
N PHE A 373 14.55 21.68 3.94
CA PHE A 373 15.76 22.32 3.42
C PHE A 373 16.10 23.60 4.20
N GLU A 374 15.11 24.46 4.47
CA GLU A 374 15.28 25.65 5.31
C GLU A 374 15.76 25.27 6.73
N CYS A 375 15.22 24.19 7.30
CA CYS A 375 15.68 23.64 8.56
C CYS A 375 17.16 23.25 8.53
N GLY A 376 17.57 22.56 7.46
CA GLY A 376 18.97 22.18 7.24
C GLY A 376 19.89 23.39 7.12
N MET A 377 19.47 24.44 6.42
CA MET A 377 20.24 25.68 6.30
C MET A 377 20.44 26.37 7.65
N LYS A 378 19.37 26.55 8.43
CA LYS A 378 19.47 27.16 9.77
C LYS A 378 20.35 26.32 10.71
N THR A 379 20.21 24.99 10.65
CA THR A 379 21.03 24.07 11.45
C THR A 379 22.49 24.11 11.03
N LYS A 380 22.76 24.23 9.72
CA LYS A 380 24.10 24.43 9.18
C LYS A 380 24.72 25.70 9.74
N ASP A 381 24.02 26.82 9.65
CA ASP A 381 24.48 28.09 10.21
C ASP A 381 24.83 27.93 11.70
N ASP A 382 23.94 27.32 12.50
CA ASP A 382 24.19 27.10 13.93
C ASP A 382 25.44 26.23 14.20
N LEU A 383 25.66 25.18 13.40
CA LEU A 383 26.79 24.26 13.59
C LEU A 383 28.12 24.83 13.09
N GLU A 384 28.12 25.56 11.98
CA GLU A 384 29.33 26.21 11.45
C GLU A 384 29.80 27.32 12.40
N HIS A 385 28.89 28.03 13.07
CA HIS A 385 29.25 29.04 14.09
C HIS A 385 29.71 28.42 15.42
N ASN A 386 29.10 27.33 15.89
CA ASN A 386 29.33 26.80 17.24
C ASN A 386 30.30 25.63 17.34
N LYS A 387 30.46 24.83 16.27
CA LYS A 387 31.22 23.56 16.29
C LYS A 387 32.40 23.52 15.32
N ASN A 388 32.67 24.60 14.60
CA ASN A 388 33.77 24.70 13.62
C ASN A 388 33.71 23.60 12.53
N CYS A 389 32.52 23.08 12.24
CA CYS A 389 32.27 22.25 11.07
C CYS A 389 32.33 23.14 9.82
N LYS A 390 32.92 22.66 8.72
CA LYS A 390 32.96 23.38 7.43
C LYS A 390 32.42 22.48 6.34
N ASP A 391 31.86 23.09 5.30
CA ASP A 391 31.37 22.41 4.09
C ASP A 391 30.23 21.40 4.34
N LEU A 392 29.38 21.68 5.34
CA LEU A 392 28.22 20.83 5.65
C LEU A 392 27.24 20.79 4.48
N GLN A 393 26.87 19.58 4.06
CA GLN A 393 25.80 19.36 3.09
C GLN A 393 24.46 19.14 3.79
N ILE A 394 23.37 19.31 3.06
CA ILE A 394 22.02 19.08 3.56
C ILE A 394 21.41 17.92 2.79
N ALA A 395 20.83 16.97 3.52
CA ALA A 395 20.04 15.87 2.99
C ALA A 395 18.59 15.99 3.43
N VAL A 396 17.66 15.89 2.48
CA VAL A 396 16.22 15.96 2.73
C VAL A 396 15.57 14.63 2.45
N ILE A 397 14.84 14.10 3.44
CA ILE A 397 14.02 12.90 3.28
C ILE A 397 12.66 13.27 2.69
N ILE A 398 12.24 12.50 1.69
CA ILE A 398 10.90 12.55 1.11
C ILE A 398 10.26 11.17 1.14
N GLY A 399 8.93 11.12 1.27
CA GLY A 399 8.16 9.90 1.09
C GLY A 399 8.11 9.47 -0.37
N ALA A 400 8.04 8.16 -0.63
CA ALA A 400 7.81 7.58 -1.95
C ALA A 400 6.56 8.18 -2.64
N ASP A 401 5.50 8.46 -1.87
CA ASP A 401 4.28 9.14 -2.31
C ASP A 401 4.51 10.53 -2.95
N ARG A 402 5.68 11.13 -2.71
CA ARG A 402 6.08 12.45 -3.24
C ARG A 402 7.20 12.38 -4.26
N ALA A 403 7.76 11.20 -4.51
CA ALA A 403 8.88 11.02 -5.41
C ALA A 403 8.46 11.22 -6.87
N ILE A 404 7.27 10.73 -7.23
CA ILE A 404 6.64 10.88 -8.54
C ILE A 404 5.29 11.58 -8.34
N ASN A 405 5.04 12.66 -9.08
CA ASN A 405 3.77 13.36 -8.97
C ASN A 405 2.66 12.67 -9.80
N ARG A 406 1.41 13.13 -9.64
CA ARG A 406 0.24 12.58 -10.36
C ARG A 406 0.31 12.67 -11.89
N ARG A 407 1.21 13.50 -12.43
CA ARG A 407 1.46 13.63 -13.88
C ARG A 407 2.62 12.74 -14.36
N GLY A 408 3.14 11.86 -13.49
CA GLY A 408 4.27 10.99 -13.79
C GLY A 408 5.64 11.69 -13.79
N HIS A 409 5.71 12.98 -13.44
CA HIS A 409 7.00 13.66 -13.35
C HIS A 409 7.69 13.30 -12.05
N ALA A 410 8.89 12.74 -12.17
CA ALA A 410 9.68 12.34 -11.04
C ALA A 410 10.56 13.50 -10.55
N LYS A 411 10.83 13.54 -9.24
CA LYS A 411 11.64 14.59 -8.65
C LYS A 411 13.08 14.56 -9.15
N TRP A 412 13.64 13.39 -9.44
CA TRP A 412 15.00 13.23 -9.99
C TRP A 412 15.17 13.74 -11.43
N HIS A 413 14.10 14.19 -12.10
CA HIS A 413 14.20 14.92 -13.37
C HIS A 413 14.58 16.40 -13.19
N ARG A 414 14.70 16.87 -11.94
CA ARG A 414 15.05 18.25 -11.58
C ARG A 414 16.34 18.25 -10.76
N GLU A 415 17.11 19.32 -10.88
CA GLU A 415 18.26 19.57 -10.01
C GLU A 415 17.81 20.20 -8.70
N PHE A 416 18.46 19.79 -7.61
CA PHE A 416 18.28 20.35 -6.28
C PHE A 416 19.64 20.72 -5.71
N SER A 417 19.70 21.81 -4.95
CA SER A 417 20.90 22.25 -4.23
C SER A 417 21.26 21.37 -3.02
N HIS A 418 20.52 20.28 -2.79
CA HIS A 418 20.65 19.39 -1.64
C HIS A 418 20.53 17.93 -2.06
N ILE A 419 21.04 17.05 -1.19
CA ILE A 419 20.86 15.60 -1.30
C ILE A 419 19.39 15.29 -1.02
N THR A 420 18.77 14.41 -1.82
CA THR A 420 17.40 13.95 -1.58
C THR A 420 17.39 12.45 -1.38
N LEU A 421 16.80 11.98 -0.27
CA LEU A 421 16.58 10.56 0.00
C LEU A 421 15.09 10.27 -0.07
N CYS A 422 14.72 9.30 -0.90
CA CYS A 422 13.37 8.80 -1.00
C CYS A 422 13.25 7.51 -0.19
N ILE A 423 12.36 7.52 0.81
CA ILE A 423 11.99 6.34 1.61
C ILE A 423 10.48 6.16 1.49
N GLY A 424 10.02 4.95 1.17
CA GLY A 424 8.59 4.64 1.13
C GLY A 424 8.13 3.80 2.30
N ARG A 425 6.82 3.63 2.40
CA ARG A 425 6.21 2.61 3.26
C ARG A 425 6.11 1.29 2.53
N GLN A 426 5.69 0.26 3.25
CA GLN A 426 5.53 -1.09 2.73
C GLN A 426 4.65 -1.11 1.47
N GLY A 427 5.22 -1.57 0.36
CA GLY A 427 4.58 -1.62 -0.96
C GLY A 427 4.54 -0.28 -1.70
N GLU A 428 5.14 0.78 -1.17
CA GLU A 428 5.24 2.09 -1.82
C GLU A 428 6.62 2.33 -2.46
N THR A 429 7.69 1.64 -2.06
CA THR A 429 9.05 1.97 -2.54
C THR A 429 9.37 1.28 -3.87
N GLY A 430 8.86 0.06 -4.09
CA GLY A 430 9.13 -0.73 -5.29
C GLY A 430 8.89 0.01 -6.61
N HIS A 431 7.76 0.71 -6.74
CA HIS A 431 7.43 1.49 -7.94
C HIS A 431 8.41 2.64 -8.20
N VAL A 432 8.88 3.27 -7.12
CA VAL A 432 9.82 4.39 -7.20
C VAL A 432 11.20 3.88 -7.59
N ILE A 433 11.66 2.76 -7.02
CA ILE A 433 12.94 2.13 -7.36
C ILE A 433 12.97 1.76 -8.84
N CYS A 434 11.97 1.02 -9.33
CA CYS A 434 11.92 0.59 -10.72
C CYS A 434 11.98 1.79 -11.67
N LYS A 435 11.14 2.80 -11.43
CA LYS A 435 11.10 4.00 -12.27
C LYS A 435 12.40 4.80 -12.22
N PHE A 436 13.02 4.89 -11.04
CA PHE A 436 14.30 5.58 -10.84
C PHE A 436 15.42 4.89 -11.62
N GLU A 437 15.53 3.56 -11.53
CA GLU A 437 16.54 2.79 -12.26
C GLU A 437 16.32 2.81 -13.78
N GLU A 438 15.07 2.76 -14.25
CA GLU A 438 14.73 2.96 -15.65
C GLU A 438 15.16 4.35 -16.15
N ASP A 439 14.84 5.40 -15.41
CA ASP A 439 15.22 6.76 -15.78
C ASP A 439 16.72 6.99 -15.70
N LYS A 440 17.41 6.32 -14.76
CA LYS A 440 18.86 6.35 -14.63
C LYS A 440 19.51 5.74 -15.88
N LYS A 441 19.05 4.56 -16.31
CA LYS A 441 19.50 3.92 -17.56
C LYS A 441 19.19 4.76 -18.80
N ALA A 442 18.07 5.47 -18.79
CA ALA A 442 17.67 6.36 -19.88
C ALA A 442 18.33 7.76 -19.84
N GLY A 443 19.24 8.02 -18.91
CA GLY A 443 19.89 9.33 -18.76
C GLY A 443 18.96 10.47 -18.34
N LYS A 444 17.80 10.14 -17.77
CA LYS A 444 16.77 11.11 -17.32
C LYS A 444 16.95 11.56 -15.87
N VAL A 445 17.75 10.82 -15.08
CA VAL A 445 18.17 11.26 -13.74
C VAL A 445 19.23 12.34 -13.92
N LYS A 446 18.85 13.58 -13.63
CA LYS A 446 19.72 14.74 -13.90
C LYS A 446 20.77 14.98 -12.82
N HIS A 447 20.68 14.29 -11.68
CA HIS A 447 21.45 14.62 -10.50
C HIS A 447 21.98 13.39 -9.78
N SER A 448 23.26 13.41 -9.41
CA SER A 448 23.92 12.35 -8.63
C SER A 448 23.44 12.28 -7.17
N ASN A 449 22.81 13.35 -6.65
CA ASN A 449 22.46 13.44 -5.22
C ASN A 449 20.97 13.15 -4.95
N PHE A 450 20.33 12.35 -5.81
CA PHE A 450 19.02 11.76 -5.51
C PHE A 450 19.21 10.27 -5.27
N PHE A 451 18.76 9.79 -4.11
CA PHE A 451 18.88 8.41 -3.69
C PHE A 451 17.50 7.83 -3.39
N VAL A 452 17.25 6.60 -3.85
CA VAL A 452 16.09 5.81 -3.43
C VAL A 452 16.60 4.76 -2.46
N VAL A 453 16.12 4.83 -1.23
CA VAL A 453 16.47 3.89 -0.17
C VAL A 453 15.53 2.68 -0.31
N PRO A 454 16.06 1.45 -0.42
CA PRO A 454 15.24 0.27 -0.67
C PRO A 454 14.41 -0.18 0.53
N ASP A 455 14.88 0.10 1.75
CA ASP A 455 14.18 -0.21 2.99
C ASP A 455 12.81 0.47 3.06
N GLU A 456 11.80 -0.29 3.50
CA GLU A 456 10.43 0.20 3.65
C GLU A 456 10.06 0.33 5.14
N LEU A 457 9.27 1.36 5.43
CA LEU A 457 8.65 1.55 6.75
C LEU A 457 7.30 0.81 6.79
N ASP A 458 6.91 0.31 7.97
CA ASP A 458 5.55 -0.20 8.15
C ASP A 458 4.48 0.91 7.97
N ASN A 459 3.22 0.50 7.87
CA ASN A 459 2.13 1.39 7.51
C ASN A 459 1.51 2.13 8.70
N VAL A 460 2.25 3.06 9.30
CA VAL A 460 1.72 4.01 10.29
C VAL A 460 1.56 5.41 9.70
N SER A 461 0.43 6.06 10.00
CA SER A 461 0.18 7.45 9.60
C SER A 461 -0.38 8.29 10.73
N SER A 462 -0.01 9.58 10.78
CA SER A 462 -0.62 10.54 11.71
C SER A 462 -2.15 10.61 11.55
N THR A 463 -2.70 10.27 10.37
CA THR A 463 -4.15 10.26 10.16
C THR A 463 -4.82 9.15 10.94
N ALA A 464 -4.25 7.95 10.97
CA ALA A 464 -4.76 6.84 11.77
C ALA A 464 -4.72 7.18 13.26
N ILE A 465 -3.60 7.76 13.72
CA ILE A 465 -3.45 8.21 15.12
C ILE A 465 -4.51 9.27 15.48
N ARG A 466 -4.74 10.26 14.61
CA ARG A 466 -5.80 11.27 14.83
C ARG A 466 -7.20 10.66 14.91
N SER A 467 -7.49 9.59 14.18
CA SER A 467 -8.78 8.91 14.26
C SER A 467 -9.01 8.30 15.64
N VAL A 468 -7.96 7.75 16.26
CA VAL A 468 -8.01 7.21 17.64
C VAL A 468 -8.10 8.36 18.65
N LEU A 469 -7.25 9.39 18.53
CA LEU A 469 -7.26 10.54 19.44
C LEU A 469 -8.58 11.33 19.42
N LYS A 470 -9.39 11.20 18.37
CA LYS A 470 -10.73 11.80 18.32
C LYS A 470 -11.67 11.19 19.37
N GLU A 471 -11.42 9.95 19.82
CA GLU A 471 -12.24 9.31 20.85
C GLU A 471 -12.09 9.98 22.23
N LEU A 472 -11.03 10.77 22.46
CA LEU A 472 -10.87 11.56 23.69
C LEU A 472 -12.03 12.53 23.92
N ASP A 473 -12.61 13.10 22.86
CA ASP A 473 -13.75 14.02 22.94
C ASP A 473 -15.00 13.39 23.56
N GLY A 474 -15.12 12.06 23.48
CA GLY A 474 -16.25 11.29 24.00
C GLY A 474 -15.98 10.57 25.33
N ALA A 475 -14.74 10.58 25.82
CA ALA A 475 -14.33 9.85 27.00
C ALA A 475 -14.90 10.50 28.28
N LYS A 476 -15.48 9.69 29.17
CA LYS A 476 -16.19 10.14 30.38
C LYS A 476 -15.35 10.11 31.65
N SER A 477 -14.19 9.46 31.63
CA SER A 477 -13.29 9.34 32.78
C SER A 477 -11.82 9.48 32.39
N ALA A 478 -10.97 9.80 33.37
CA ALA A 478 -9.52 9.84 33.19
C ALA A 478 -8.96 8.47 32.77
N ASP A 479 -9.48 7.38 33.33
CA ASP A 479 -9.10 6.02 32.95
C ASP A 479 -9.43 5.70 31.48
N GLU A 480 -10.58 6.16 30.98
CA GLU A 480 -10.97 5.96 29.58
C GLU A 480 -10.04 6.73 28.64
N LYS A 481 -9.69 7.98 29.01
CA LYS A 481 -8.70 8.78 28.28
C LYS A 481 -7.33 8.11 28.27
N SER A 482 -6.86 7.62 29.42
CA SER A 482 -5.57 6.92 29.55
C SER A 482 -5.50 5.72 28.60
N LYS A 483 -6.54 4.88 28.61
CA LYS A 483 -6.63 3.69 27.73
C LYS A 483 -6.57 4.04 26.23
N ILE A 484 -7.21 5.14 25.81
CA ILE A 484 -7.20 5.60 24.40
C ILE A 484 -5.80 5.98 23.95
N VAL A 485 -4.99 6.60 24.80
CA VAL A 485 -3.64 7.05 24.40
C VAL A 485 -2.60 5.96 24.65
N GLU A 486 -2.73 5.17 25.71
CA GLU A 486 -1.88 4.02 26.01
C GLU A 486 -1.94 2.96 24.91
N CYS A 487 -3.08 2.75 24.24
CA CYS A 487 -3.15 1.80 23.14
C CYS A 487 -2.22 2.19 21.98
N LEU A 488 -2.10 3.49 21.68
CA LEU A 488 -1.18 4.01 20.66
C LEU A 488 0.29 3.79 21.04
N ALA A 489 0.61 3.86 22.34
CA ALA A 489 1.94 3.56 22.84
C ALA A 489 2.25 2.06 22.80
N LYS A 490 1.28 1.24 23.21
CA LYS A 490 1.38 -0.23 23.21
C LYS A 490 1.58 -0.80 21.80
N ASP A 491 0.93 -0.20 20.80
CA ASP A 491 1.10 -0.56 19.39
C ASP A 491 2.38 0.03 18.77
N GLY A 492 3.17 0.79 19.54
CA GLY A 492 4.42 1.38 19.10
C GLY A 492 4.25 2.53 18.10
N PHE A 493 3.06 3.13 17.98
CA PHE A 493 2.83 4.28 17.08
C PHE A 493 3.42 5.56 17.66
N ILE A 494 3.32 5.73 18.97
CA ILE A 494 4.00 6.77 19.75
C ILE A 494 4.74 6.11 20.91
N ASN A 495 5.65 6.83 21.59
CA ASN A 495 6.25 6.32 22.82
C ASN A 495 5.43 6.76 24.05
N SER A 496 5.69 6.12 25.20
CA SER A 496 4.95 6.37 26.45
C SER A 496 5.02 7.84 26.87
N SER A 497 6.19 8.49 26.73
CA SER A 497 6.36 9.90 27.08
C SER A 497 5.51 10.84 26.21
N SER A 498 5.35 10.52 24.92
CA SER A 498 4.45 11.25 24.03
C SER A 498 2.98 11.02 24.39
N ALA A 499 2.62 9.80 24.79
CA ALA A 499 1.28 9.47 25.24
C ALA A 499 0.89 10.25 26.50
N GLU A 500 1.76 10.23 27.51
CA GLU A 500 1.60 11.00 28.75
C GLU A 500 1.45 12.50 28.47
N TYR A 501 2.25 13.06 27.57
CA TYR A 501 2.18 14.46 27.19
C TYR A 501 0.87 14.83 26.47
N ILE A 502 0.37 13.97 25.59
CA ILE A 502 -0.92 14.18 24.91
C ILE A 502 -2.05 14.24 25.93
N LEU A 503 -2.05 13.33 26.91
CA LEU A 503 -3.04 13.32 27.99
C LEU A 503 -2.94 14.58 28.86
N SER A 504 -1.73 14.98 29.25
CA SER A 504 -1.55 16.14 30.14
C SER A 504 -1.91 17.47 29.49
N MET A 505 -1.88 17.57 28.16
CA MET A 505 -2.12 18.80 27.42
C MET A 505 -3.45 18.81 26.65
N GLU A 506 -4.33 17.83 26.88
CA GLU A 506 -5.53 17.61 26.05
C GLU A 506 -6.36 18.87 25.78
N ASP A 507 -6.58 19.67 26.83
CA ASP A 507 -7.38 20.91 26.77
C ASP A 507 -6.72 22.06 25.99
N ASP A 508 -5.42 21.94 25.71
CA ASP A 508 -4.60 22.97 25.06
C ASP A 508 -3.94 22.51 23.75
N LEU A 509 -4.02 21.21 23.42
CA LEU A 509 -3.31 20.59 22.30
C LEU A 509 -3.60 21.24 20.94
N TYR A 510 -4.83 21.70 20.73
CA TYR A 510 -5.36 22.05 19.42
C TYR A 510 -5.59 23.57 19.27
N LEU A 511 -5.40 24.07 18.05
CA LEU A 511 -5.83 25.40 17.67
C LEU A 511 -7.35 25.50 17.73
N SER A 512 -7.85 26.65 18.19
CA SER A 512 -9.25 27.05 18.11
C SER A 512 -9.78 27.19 16.70
#